data_AF-A0A1G0T8D2-F1
#
_entry.id   AF-A0A1G0T8D2-F1
#
_cell.length_a   1.000
_cell.length_b   1.000
_cell.length_c   1.000
_cell.angle_alpha   90.00
_cell.angle_beta   90.00
_cell.angle_gamma   90.00
#
_symmetry.space_group_name_H-M   'P 1'
#
loop_
_entity.id
_entity.type
_entity.pdbx_description
1 polymer ?
#
loop_
_entity_poly.entity_id
_entity_poly.type
_entity_poly.pdbx_seq_one_letter_code
_entity_poly.pdbx_strand_id
1 'polypeptide(L)' 'MNNNIFCLTINKLKKLIGNIVHETIEDFLEDLKALSSKDYLNSIKESREDYKAGHVKDFNEEFALK' A
#
# COMPACT_ATOMS: atom_id res chain seq x y z
N MET A 1 21.35 -35.27 -15.34
CA MET A 1 20.47 -34.09 -15.20
C MET A 1 21.34 -32.84 -15.20
N ASN A 2 20.92 -31.78 -15.90
CA ASN A 2 21.76 -30.59 -16.09
C ASN A 2 21.66 -29.67 -14.85
N ASN A 3 22.65 -29.75 -13.96
CA ASN A 3 22.70 -29.05 -12.66
C ASN A 3 22.50 -27.52 -12.77
N ASN A 4 22.86 -26.92 -13.91
CA ASN A 4 22.65 -25.50 -14.18
C ASN A 4 21.18 -25.11 -14.29
N ILE A 5 20.33 -25.93 -14.92
CA ILE A 5 18.89 -25.65 -15.06
C ILE A 5 18.23 -25.66 -13.68
N PHE A 6 18.58 -26.63 -12.84
CA PHE A 6 18.06 -26.75 -11.48
C PHE A 6 18.46 -25.54 -10.60
N CYS A 7 19.73 -25.11 -10.67
CA CYS A 7 20.20 -23.93 -9.95
C CYS A 7 19.47 -22.65 -10.37
N LEU A 8 19.27 -22.45 -11.68
CA LEU A 8 18.54 -21.28 -12.19
C LEU A 8 17.09 -21.26 -11.72
N THR A 9 16.41 -22.42 -11.68
CA THR A 9 15.03 -22.53 -11.18
C THR A 9 14.93 -22.23 -9.68
N ILE A 10 15.85 -22.78 -8.87
CA ILE A 10 15.87 -22.49 -7.42
C ILE A 10 16.14 -21.01 -7.16
N ASN A 11 17.07 -20.40 -7.89
CA ASN A 11 17.40 -18.99 -7.70
C ASN A 11 16.22 -18.08 -8.08
N LYS A 12 15.47 -18.42 -9.14
CA LYS A 12 14.23 -17.72 -9.48
C LYS A 12 13.18 -17.83 -8.38
N LEU A 13 12.97 -19.03 -7.83
CA LEU A 13 12.01 -19.24 -6.74
C LEU A 13 12.42 -18.45 -5.48
N LYS A 14 13.70 -18.49 -5.10
CA LYS A 14 14.23 -17.70 -3.97
C LYS A 14 14.02 -16.21 -4.17
N LYS A 15 14.26 -15.71 -5.40
CA LYS A 15 14.03 -14.30 -5.72
C LYS A 15 12.55 -13.93 -5.62
N LEU A 16 11.66 -14.78 -6.13
CA LEU A 16 10.21 -14.55 -6.06
C LEU A 16 9.73 -14.49 -4.61
N ILE A 17 10.14 -15.46 -3.78
CA ILE A 17 9.82 -15.49 -2.35
C ILE A 17 10.40 -14.25 -1.65
N GLY A 18 11.66 -13.90 -1.94
CA GLY A 18 12.32 -12.73 -1.37
C GLY A 18 11.56 -11.44 -1.67
N ASN A 19 11.08 -11.27 -2.90
CA ASN A 19 10.27 -10.11 -3.29
C ASN A 19 8.94 -10.07 -2.54
N ILE A 20 8.19 -11.18 -2.51
CA ILE A 20 6.90 -11.23 -1.82
C ILE A 20 7.05 -10.93 -0.33
N VAL A 21 8.06 -11.51 0.31
CA VAL A 21 8.34 -11.27 1.73
C VAL A 21 8.72 -9.80 1.97
N HIS A 22 9.52 -9.22 1.07
CA HIS A 22 9.90 -7.81 1.18
C HIS A 22 8.70 -6.88 1.09
N GLU A 23 7.86 -7.03 0.06
CA GLU A 23 6.63 -6.25 -0.14
C GLU A 23 5.68 -6.40 1.06
N THR A 24 5.48 -7.63 1.54
CA THR A 24 4.62 -7.89 2.72
C THR A 24 5.13 -7.17 3.98
N ILE A 25 6.44 -7.11 4.17
CA ILE A 25 7.04 -6.41 5.31
C ILE A 25 6.90 -4.88 5.16
N GLU A 26 7.06 -4.35 3.95
CA GLU A 26 6.88 -2.92 3.68
C GLU A 26 5.45 -2.48 3.96
N ASP A 27 4.46 -3.22 3.45
CA ASP A 27 3.03 -2.98 3.71
C ASP A 27 2.73 -3.00 5.21
N PHE A 28 3.25 -4.00 5.93
CA PHE A 28 3.08 -4.10 7.38
C PHE A 28 3.67 -2.91 8.14
N LEU A 29 4.85 -2.43 7.72
CA LEU A 29 5.50 -1.29 8.34
C LEU A 29 4.77 0.02 8.04
N GLU A 30 4.17 0.15 6.85
CA GLU A 30 3.32 1.28 6.50
C GLU A 30 2.07 1.32 7.38
N ASP A 31 1.36 0.19 7.48
CA ASP A 31 0.18 0.07 8.33
C ASP A 31 0.49 0.40 9.79
N LEU A 32 1.60 -0.12 10.32
CA LEU A 32 2.03 0.16 11.68
C LEU A 32 2.31 1.66 11.90
N LYS A 33 2.95 2.33 10.94
CA LYS A 33 3.19 3.78 10.99
C LYS A 33 1.88 4.56 10.93
N ALA A 34 0.98 4.18 10.04
CA ALA A 34 -0.33 4.80 9.89
C ALA A 34 -1.15 4.67 11.19
N LEU A 35 -1.21 3.48 11.77
CA LEU A 35 -1.96 3.19 13.00
C LEU A 35 -1.37 3.86 14.25
N SER A 36 -0.06 4.08 14.29
CA SER A 36 0.60 4.78 15.39
C SER A 36 0.61 6.30 15.24
N SER A 37 0.30 6.81 14.05
CA SER A 37 0.26 8.25 13.77
C SER A 37 -1.08 8.86 14.21
N LYS A 38 -1.04 9.67 15.26
CA LYS A 38 -2.21 10.40 15.74
C LYS A 38 -2.78 11.35 14.69
N ASP A 39 -1.91 11.99 13.91
CA ASP A 39 -2.31 12.95 12.88
C ASP A 39 -3.04 12.24 11.73
N TYR A 40 -2.58 11.06 11.33
CA TYR A 40 -3.26 10.24 10.32
C TYR A 40 -4.63 9.74 10.82
N LEU A 41 -4.71 9.31 12.08
CA LEU A 41 -6.00 8.92 12.67
C LEU A 41 -6.98 10.11 12.75
N ASN A 42 -6.48 11.30 13.08
CA ASN A 42 -7.28 12.52 13.09
C ASN A 42 -7.77 12.87 11.68
N SER A 43 -6.92 12.79 10.65
CA SER A 43 -7.32 13.10 9.27
C SER A 43 -8.41 12.14 8.76
N ILE A 44 -8.33 10.86 9.11
CA ILE A 44 -9.40 9.88 8.82
C ILE A 44 -10.71 10.28 9.51
N LYS A 45 -10.62 10.70 10.78
CA LYS A 45 -11.80 11.12 11.55
C LYS A 45 -12.46 12.33 10.90
N GLU A 46 -11.70 13.37 10.59
CA GLU A 46 -12.16 14.58 9.91
C GLU A 46 -12.81 14.24 8.56
N SER A 47 -12.14 13.43 7.73
CA SER A 47 -12.68 13.01 6.43
C SER A 47 -14.01 12.25 6.54
N ARG A 48 -14.18 11.45 7.60
CA ARG A 48 -15.45 10.74 7.87
C ARG A 48 -16.55 11.68 8.34
N GLU A 49 -16.20 12.72 9.09
CA GLU A 49 -17.15 13.75 9.52
C GLU A 49 -17.60 14.59 8.33
N ASP A 50 -16.68 15.02 7.47
CA ASP A 50 -16.96 15.73 6.22
C ASP A 50 -17.88 14.92 5.31
N TYR A 51 -17.57 13.65 5.10
CA TYR A 51 -18.43 12.76 4.30
C TYR A 51 -19.86 12.68 4.87
N LYS A 52 -20.00 12.52 6.19
CA LYS A 52 -21.33 12.47 6.86
C LYS A 52 -22.08 13.78 6.79
N ALA A 53 -21.37 14.91 6.82
CA ALA A 53 -21.93 16.24 6.67
C ALA A 53 -22.29 16.58 5.21
N GLY A 54 -21.96 15.70 4.26
CA GLY A 54 -22.16 15.95 2.83
C GLY A 54 -21.13 16.91 2.24
N HIS A 55 -20.04 17.19 2.96
CA HIS A 55 -18.88 17.96 2.47
C HIS A 55 -18.01 17.08 1.58
N VAL A 56 -18.60 16.60 0.50
CA VAL A 56 -17.94 15.86 -0.56
C VAL A 56 -17.95 16.71 -1.82
N LYS A 57 -16.88 16.62 -2.59
CA LYS A 57 -16.79 17.28 -3.89
C LYS A 57 -16.81 16.23 -4.99
N ASP A 58 -17.52 16.52 -6.07
CA ASP A 58 -17.45 15.65 -7.24
C ASP A 58 -16.06 15.77 -7.88
N PHE A 59 -15.60 14.70 -8.51
CA PHE A 59 -14.33 14.69 -9.23
C PHE A 59 -14.27 15.81 -10.28
N ASN A 60 -15.39 16.07 -10.97
CA ASN A 60 -15.44 17.17 -11.93
C ASN A 60 -15.41 18.54 -11.24
N GLU A 61 -15.91 18.70 -10.03
CA GLU A 61 -15.85 19.99 -9.31
C GLU A 61 -14.43 20.31 -8.84
N GLU A 62 -13.67 19.30 -8.43
CA GLU A 62 -12.29 19.48 -7.95
C GLU A 62 -11.27 19.62 -9.11
N PHE A 63 -11.56 19.01 -10.27
CA PHE A 63 -10.64 18.99 -11.41
C PHE A 63 -11.14 19.71 -12.67
N ALA A 64 -12.32 20.35 -12.66
CA ALA A 64 -12.78 21.22 -13.75
C ALA A 64 -12.07 22.57 -13.74
N LEU A 65 -10.78 22.57 -14.01
CA LEU A 65 -10.01 23.69 -14.54
C LEU A 65 -8.71 23.08 -15.11
N LYS A 66 -8.82 22.44 -16.28
CA LYS A 66 -7.68 22.18 -17.16
C LYS A 66 -8.08 22.26 -18.62
#